data_AF-A0A941D2M3-F1
#
_entry.id   AF-A0A941D2M3-F1
#
_cell.length_a   1.000
_cell.length_b   1.000
_cell.length_c   1.000
_cell.angle_alpha   90.00
_cell.angle_beta   90.00
_cell.angle_gamma   90.00
#
_symmetry.space_group_name_H-M   'P 1'
#
loop_
_entity.id
_entity.type
_entity.pdbx_description
1 polymer ?
#
loop_
_entity_poly.entity_id
_entity_poly.type
_entity_poly.pdbx_seq_one_letter_code
_entity_poly.pdbx_strand_id
1 'polypeptide(L)'
;MDRHDPELIEILIAERALDRARLTWRAREARRASGVAWSGMAPAPAEPRAEEALLAEAHAKLAARRRWRDTAQGRFVSAVSQVQGAARGLHANGERAREAATRDLHEELETCEALVRDLRRQTLALIAGVRAAQRAVRDASALTPPPSDYR
;
A
#
# COMPACT_ATOMS: atom_id res chain seq x y z
N MET A 1 -6.94 22.81 -0.59
CA MET A 1 -7.04 21.34 -0.47
C MET A 1 -7.23 20.79 -1.86
N ASP A 2 -6.24 20.05 -2.37
CA ASP A 2 -6.20 19.64 -3.76
C ASP A 2 -7.10 18.41 -3.97
N ARG A 3 -8.21 18.60 -4.70
CA ARG A 3 -9.16 17.51 -5.01
C ARG A 3 -8.58 16.46 -5.97
N HIS A 4 -7.35 16.68 -6.45
CA HIS A 4 -6.65 15.82 -7.40
C HIS A 4 -5.55 14.97 -6.76
N ASP A 5 -5.48 14.89 -5.43
CA ASP A 5 -4.56 13.97 -4.76
C ASP A 5 -4.90 12.51 -5.13
N PRO A 6 -4.03 11.79 -5.86
CA PRO A 6 -4.34 10.45 -6.36
C PRO A 6 -4.55 9.45 -5.21
N GLU A 7 -3.85 9.63 -4.08
CA GLU A 7 -4.00 8.76 -2.91
C GLU A 7 -5.37 8.96 -2.24
N LEU A 8 -5.88 10.20 -2.24
CA LEU A 8 -7.22 10.50 -1.75
C LEU A 8 -8.29 9.86 -2.63
N ILE A 9 -8.12 9.91 -3.95
CA ILE A 9 -9.04 9.32 -4.93
C ILE A 9 -9.13 7.80 -4.71
N GLU A 10 -7.99 7.12 -4.55
CA GLU A 10 -7.96 5.68 -4.28
C GLU A 10 -8.67 5.32 -2.97
N ILE A 11 -8.42 6.07 -1.90
CA ILE A 11 -9.09 5.85 -0.61
C ILE A 11 -10.60 6.08 -0.75
N LEU A 12 -11.03 7.14 -1.43
CA LEU A 12 -12.45 7.43 -1.64
C LEU A 12 -13.16 6.33 -2.45
N ILE A 13 -12.49 5.79 -3.48
CA ILE A 13 -13.00 4.63 -4.23
C ILE A 13 -13.19 3.43 -3.30
N ALA A 14 -12.22 3.15 -2.43
CA ALA A 14 -12.31 2.08 -1.45
C ALA A 14 -13.45 2.30 -0.43
N GLU A 15 -13.65 3.54 0.06
CA GLU A 15 -14.74 3.88 0.98
C GLU A 15 -16.12 3.67 0.36
N ARG A 16 -16.28 4.07 -0.91
CA ARG A 16 -17.52 3.83 -1.67
C ARG A 16 -17.77 2.34 -1.88
N ALA A 17 -16.73 1.57 -2.18
CA ALA A 17 -16.84 0.11 -2.34
C ALA A 17 -17.24 -0.57 -1.01
N LEU A 18 -16.63 -0.15 0.10
CA LEU A 18 -16.95 -0.65 1.44
C LEU A 18 -18.38 -0.31 1.85
N ASP A 19 -18.85 0.91 1.56
CA ASP A 19 -20.23 1.32 1.86
C ASP A 19 -21.23 0.47 1.09
N ARG A 20 -21.01 0.26 -0.21
CA ARG A 20 -21.85 -0.63 -1.03
C ARG A 20 -21.87 -2.07 -0.51
N ALA A 21 -20.71 -2.60 -0.09
CA ALA A 21 -20.62 -3.93 0.48
C ALA A 21 -21.42 -4.04 1.79
N ARG A 22 -21.32 -3.01 2.66
CA ARG A 22 -22.10 -2.91 3.90
C ARG A 22 -23.60 -2.86 3.65
N LEU A 23 -24.05 -2.06 2.69
CA LEU A 23 -25.47 -1.99 2.30
C LEU A 23 -25.97 -3.33 1.78
N THR A 24 -25.18 -3.98 0.93
CA THR A 24 -25.51 -5.31 0.38
C THR A 24 -25.63 -6.35 1.49
N TRP A 25 -24.69 -6.37 2.43
CA TRP A 25 -24.71 -7.27 3.58
C TRP A 25 -25.95 -7.01 4.47
N ARG A 26 -26.23 -5.74 4.80
CA ARG A 26 -27.41 -5.37 5.59
C ARG A 26 -28.72 -5.73 4.88
N ALA A 27 -28.81 -5.54 3.57
CA ALA A 27 -29.99 -5.92 2.80
C ALA A 27 -30.23 -7.45 2.82
N ARG A 28 -29.16 -8.26 2.74
CA ARG A 28 -29.26 -9.72 2.89
C ARG A 28 -29.74 -10.10 4.29
N GLU A 29 -29.19 -9.45 5.31
CA GLU A 29 -29.55 -9.75 6.71
C GLU A 29 -30.99 -9.33 7.02
N ALA A 30 -31.44 -8.18 6.52
CA ALA A 30 -32.84 -7.74 6.63
C ALA A 30 -33.81 -8.74 5.99
N ARG A 31 -33.47 -9.31 4.82
CA ARG A 31 -34.27 -10.35 4.15
C ARG A 31 -34.35 -11.65 4.96
N ARG A 32 -33.26 -12.05 5.62
CA ARG A 32 -33.27 -13.21 6.52
C ARG A 32 -34.17 -12.96 7.72
N ALA A 33 -34.03 -11.79 8.35
CA ALA A 33 -34.82 -11.40 9.51
C ALA A 33 -36.32 -11.30 9.18
N SER A 34 -36.69 -10.79 8.00
CA SER A 34 -38.11 -10.71 7.58
C SER A 34 -38.78 -12.08 7.43
N GLY A 35 -38.02 -13.14 7.16
CA GLY A 35 -38.57 -14.50 7.09
C GLY A 35 -38.88 -15.13 8.45
N VAL A 36 -38.36 -14.56 9.55
CA VAL A 36 -38.49 -15.07 10.93
C VAL A 36 -39.30 -14.13 11.82
N ALA A 37 -39.52 -12.88 11.39
CA ALA A 37 -40.27 -11.89 12.16
C ALA A 37 -41.78 -12.11 12.08
N TRP A 38 -42.37 -12.75 13.10
CA TRP A 38 -43.83 -12.94 13.22
C TRP A 38 -44.58 -11.63 13.54
N SER A 39 -43.89 -10.58 13.98
CA SER A 39 -44.47 -9.29 14.37
C SER A 39 -44.71 -8.31 13.21
N GLY A 40 -44.35 -8.66 11.97
CA GLY A 40 -44.50 -7.79 10.80
C GLY A 40 -43.56 -6.57 10.78
N MET A 41 -42.72 -6.38 11.80
CA MET A 41 -41.73 -5.30 11.84
C MET A 41 -40.41 -5.77 11.22
N ALA A 42 -40.21 -5.44 9.94
CA ALA A 42 -38.91 -5.58 9.30
C ALA A 42 -37.95 -4.47 9.76
N PRO A 43 -36.64 -4.73 9.90
CA PRO A 43 -35.66 -3.68 10.17
C PRO A 43 -35.66 -2.65 9.03
N ALA A 44 -35.51 -1.38 9.40
CA ALA A 44 -35.44 -0.28 8.44
C ALA A 44 -34.32 -0.52 7.40
N PRO A 45 -34.54 -0.16 6.12
CA PRO A 45 -33.52 -0.29 5.10
C PRO A 45 -32.29 0.53 5.47
N ALA A 46 -31.11 -0.04 5.22
CA ALA A 46 -29.88 0.69 5.43
C ALA A 46 -29.73 1.78 4.37
N GLU A 47 -29.49 3.00 4.79
CA GLU A 47 -29.26 4.14 3.89
C GLU A 47 -27.78 4.28 3.55
N PRO A 48 -27.46 4.68 2.30
CA PRO A 48 -26.11 5.08 1.92
C PRO A 48 -25.60 6.22 2.79
N ARG A 49 -24.29 6.23 3.05
CA ARG A 49 -23.69 7.37 3.73
C ARG A 49 -23.69 8.61 2.83
N ALA A 50 -23.85 9.78 3.43
CA ALA A 50 -23.67 11.05 2.73
C ALA A 50 -22.25 11.16 2.15
N GLU A 51 -22.13 11.76 0.97
CA GLU A 51 -20.85 11.87 0.25
C GLU A 51 -19.81 12.66 1.07
N GLU A 52 -20.26 13.68 1.81
CA GLU A 52 -19.42 14.48 2.71
C GLU A 52 -18.81 13.62 3.83
N ALA A 53 -19.57 12.64 4.34
CA ALA A 53 -19.09 11.72 5.37
C ALA A 53 -18.04 10.75 4.81
N LEU A 54 -18.23 10.26 3.58
CA LEU A 54 -17.25 9.43 2.87
C LEU A 54 -15.95 10.20 2.63
N LEU A 55 -16.06 11.45 2.19
CA LEU A 55 -14.91 12.32 1.93
C LEU A 55 -14.15 12.66 3.22
N ALA A 56 -14.87 12.98 4.31
CA ALA A 56 -14.26 13.25 5.61
C ALA A 56 -13.50 12.03 6.14
N GLU A 57 -14.08 10.83 6.03
CA GLU A 57 -13.39 9.60 6.44
C GLU A 57 -12.19 9.28 5.54
N ALA A 58 -12.29 9.50 4.24
CA ALA A 58 -11.16 9.33 3.31
C ALA A 58 -10.00 10.26 3.68
N HIS A 59 -10.27 11.52 4.02
CA HIS A 59 -9.26 12.45 4.53
C HIS A 59 -8.65 12.00 5.85
N ALA A 60 -9.47 11.54 6.80
CA ALA A 60 -8.97 11.04 8.08
C ALA A 60 -8.05 9.82 7.88
N LYS A 61 -8.42 8.89 7.01
CA LYS A 61 -7.60 7.72 6.63
C LYS A 61 -6.31 8.13 5.94
N LEU A 62 -6.35 9.09 5.02
CA LEU A 62 -5.16 9.62 4.37
C LEU A 62 -4.21 10.26 5.38
N ALA A 63 -4.73 11.08 6.28
CA ALA A 63 -3.94 11.69 7.35
C ALA A 63 -3.32 10.63 8.28
N ALA A 64 -4.09 9.62 8.67
CA ALA A 64 -3.60 8.51 9.48
C ALA A 64 -2.51 7.70 8.76
N ARG A 65 -2.68 7.40 7.46
CA ARG A 65 -1.67 6.72 6.64
C ARG A 65 -0.38 7.53 6.53
N ARG A 66 -0.47 8.84 6.32
CA ARG A 66 0.71 9.74 6.28
C ARG A 66 1.43 9.74 7.62
N ARG A 67 0.71 9.96 8.72
CA ARG A 67 1.27 9.89 10.08
C ARG A 67 1.94 8.55 10.36
N TRP A 68 1.31 7.44 9.96
CA TRP A 68 1.88 6.11 10.13
C TRP A 68 3.17 5.94 9.32
N ARG A 69 3.20 6.39 8.06
CA ARG A 69 4.41 6.35 7.21
C ARG A 69 5.58 7.11 7.84
N ASP A 70 5.29 8.17 8.59
CA ASP A 70 6.30 8.97 9.27
C ASP A 70 6.83 8.31 10.56
N THR A 71 6.20 7.26 11.07
CA THR A 71 6.72 6.50 12.22
C THR A 71 7.95 5.66 11.85
N ALA A 72 8.78 5.29 12.83
CA ALA A 72 9.94 4.43 12.59
C ALA A 72 9.56 3.09 11.93
N GLN A 73 8.44 2.48 12.36
CA GLN A 73 7.90 1.26 11.76
C GLN A 73 7.44 1.48 10.32
N GLY A 74 6.69 2.56 10.05
CA GLY A 74 6.23 2.90 8.71
C GLY A 74 7.38 3.17 7.73
N ARG A 75 8.41 3.90 8.18
CA ARG A 75 9.65 4.13 7.43
C ARG A 75 10.39 2.83 7.13
N PHE A 76 10.48 1.93 8.12
CA PHE A 76 11.11 0.62 7.94
C PHE A 76 10.38 -0.22 6.88
N VAL A 77 9.06 -0.39 7.01
CA VAL A 77 8.26 -1.16 6.05
C VAL A 77 8.37 -0.57 4.64
N SER A 78 8.29 0.76 4.52
CA SER A 78 8.44 1.44 3.23
C SER A 78 9.82 1.18 2.61
N ALA A 79 10.88 1.24 3.41
CA ALA A 79 12.24 0.95 2.95
C ALA A 79 12.39 -0.51 2.50
N VAL A 80 11.84 -1.47 3.25
CA VAL A 80 11.85 -2.90 2.87
C VAL A 80 11.09 -3.13 1.57
N SER A 81 9.90 -2.55 1.40
CA SER A 81 9.13 -2.67 0.15
C SER A 81 9.88 -2.08 -1.06
N GLN A 82 10.59 -0.96 -0.88
CA GLN A 82 11.46 -0.39 -1.92
C GLN A 82 12.61 -1.34 -2.29
N VAL A 83 13.27 -1.96 -1.29
CA VAL A 83 14.33 -2.96 -1.52
C VAL A 83 13.78 -4.16 -2.29
N GLN A 84 12.62 -4.69 -1.91
CA GLN A 84 11.97 -5.81 -2.61
C GLN A 84 11.57 -5.46 -4.04
N GLY A 85 11.09 -4.23 -4.28
CA GLY A 85 10.80 -3.72 -5.62
C GLY A 85 12.06 -3.64 -6.48
N ALA A 86 13.13 -3.06 -5.95
CA ALA A 86 14.42 -2.96 -6.64
C ALA A 86 15.02 -4.34 -6.94
N ALA A 87 14.95 -5.29 -6.01
CA ALA A 87 15.45 -6.66 -6.20
C ALA A 87 14.69 -7.40 -7.31
N ARG A 88 13.35 -7.28 -7.35
CA ARG A 88 12.54 -7.84 -8.45
C ARG A 88 12.87 -7.22 -9.79
N GLY A 89 13.05 -5.90 -9.83
CA GLY A 89 13.48 -5.18 -11.04
C GLY A 89 14.86 -5.66 -11.53
N LEU A 90 15.81 -5.83 -10.61
CA LEU A 90 17.15 -6.32 -10.90
C LEU A 90 17.11 -7.73 -11.50
N HIS A 91 16.34 -8.63 -10.89
CA HIS A 91 16.17 -9.99 -11.39
C HIS A 91 15.56 -10.01 -12.79
N ALA A 92 14.46 -9.28 -13.02
CA ALA A 92 13.81 -9.22 -14.33
C ALA A 92 14.73 -8.66 -15.43
N ASN A 93 15.50 -7.62 -15.11
CA ASN A 93 16.46 -7.05 -16.07
C ASN A 93 17.68 -7.94 -16.29
N GLY A 94 18.12 -8.68 -15.27
CA GLY A 94 19.16 -9.70 -15.40
C GLY A 94 18.75 -10.82 -16.34
N GLU A 95 17.50 -11.30 -16.25
CA GLU A 95 16.96 -12.29 -17.18
C GLU A 95 16.88 -11.75 -18.61
N ARG A 96 16.41 -10.52 -18.80
CA ARG A 96 16.40 -9.87 -20.13
C ARG A 96 17.81 -9.72 -20.71
N ALA A 97 18.79 -9.33 -19.89
CA ALA A 97 20.18 -9.22 -20.32
C ALA A 97 20.77 -10.60 -20.68
N ARG A 98 20.39 -11.65 -19.95
CA ARG A 98 20.77 -13.03 -20.26
C ARG A 98 20.17 -13.49 -21.59
N GLU A 99 18.90 -13.21 -21.83
CA GLU A 99 18.22 -13.52 -23.11
C GLU A 99 18.86 -12.76 -24.28
N ALA A 100 19.13 -11.46 -24.10
CA ALA A 100 19.83 -10.62 -25.07
C ALA A 100 21.22 -11.18 -25.44
N ALA A 101 22.00 -11.57 -24.44
CA ALA A 101 23.34 -12.13 -24.64
C ALA A 101 23.35 -13.47 -25.41
N THR A 102 22.21 -14.18 -25.44
CA THR A 102 22.07 -15.43 -26.22
C THR A 102 21.64 -15.20 -27.67
N ARG A 103 21.30 -13.96 -28.04
CA ARG A 103 20.97 -13.53 -29.40
C ARG A 103 22.15 -12.75 -29.99
N ASP A 104 22.25 -12.68 -31.31
CA ASP A 104 23.38 -12.05 -31.98
C ASP A 104 23.50 -10.56 -31.57
N LEU A 105 24.64 -10.20 -31.00
CA LEU A 105 24.85 -9.00 -30.17
C LEU A 105 24.83 -7.68 -30.95
N HIS A 106 24.91 -7.73 -32.28
CA HIS A 106 25.18 -6.56 -33.10
C HIS A 106 23.98 -5.60 -33.21
N GLU A 107 22.74 -6.11 -33.14
CA GLU A 107 21.52 -5.29 -33.16
C GLU A 107 21.05 -4.86 -31.75
N GLU A 108 21.65 -5.40 -30.68
CA GLU A 108 21.17 -5.23 -29.30
C GLU A 108 22.07 -4.35 -28.41
N LEU A 109 23.07 -3.65 -28.96
CA LEU A 109 23.97 -2.80 -28.16
C LEU A 109 23.24 -1.67 -27.41
N GLU A 110 22.28 -1.00 -28.04
CA GLU A 110 21.48 0.05 -27.39
C GLU A 110 20.58 -0.53 -26.28
N THR A 111 20.02 -1.73 -26.51
CA THR A 111 19.24 -2.48 -25.53
C THR A 111 20.10 -2.89 -24.35
N CYS A 112 21.31 -3.40 -24.60
CA CYS A 112 22.29 -3.74 -23.57
C CYS A 112 22.68 -2.52 -22.71
N GLU A 113 22.93 -1.37 -23.34
CA GLU A 113 23.28 -0.15 -22.61
C GLU A 113 22.13 0.35 -21.72
N ALA A 114 20.90 0.34 -22.25
CA ALA A 114 19.70 0.67 -21.48
C ALA A 114 19.51 -0.30 -20.29
N LEU A 115 19.71 -1.60 -20.50
CA LEU A 115 19.64 -2.61 -19.44
C LEU A 115 20.70 -2.38 -18.35
N VAL A 116 21.94 -2.06 -18.73
CA VAL A 116 23.02 -1.75 -17.77
C VAL A 116 22.69 -0.49 -16.97
N ARG A 117 22.17 0.56 -17.61
CA ARG A 117 21.71 1.78 -16.92
C ARG A 117 20.60 1.48 -15.92
N ASP A 118 19.65 0.62 -16.30
CA ASP A 118 18.54 0.22 -15.43
C ASP A 118 18.99 -0.64 -14.25
N LEU A 119 19.87 -1.61 -14.48
CA LEU A 119 20.50 -2.41 -13.43
C LEU A 119 21.22 -1.50 -12.43
N ARG A 120 22.04 -0.56 -12.92
CA ARG A 120 22.75 0.40 -12.05
C ARG A 120 21.78 1.22 -11.20
N ARG A 121 20.72 1.78 -11.81
CA ARG A 121 19.69 2.55 -11.11
C ARG A 121 19.02 1.72 -10.02
N GLN A 122 18.67 0.46 -10.31
CA GLN A 122 18.04 -0.44 -9.34
C GLN A 122 18.99 -0.85 -8.22
N THR A 123 20.26 -1.12 -8.49
CA THR A 123 21.28 -1.39 -7.47
C THR A 123 21.45 -0.21 -6.51
N LEU A 124 21.49 1.02 -7.05
CA LEU A 124 21.57 2.23 -6.21
C LEU A 124 20.32 2.40 -5.34
N ALA A 125 19.12 2.15 -5.90
CA ALA A 125 17.88 2.17 -5.14
C ALA A 125 17.85 1.11 -4.03
N LEU A 126 18.36 -0.09 -4.31
CA LEU A 126 18.50 -1.17 -3.33
C LEU A 126 19.42 -0.75 -2.17
N ILE A 127 20.61 -0.23 -2.46
CA ILE A 127 21.57 0.26 -1.44
C ILE A 127 20.94 1.37 -0.60
N ALA A 128 20.27 2.33 -1.24
CA ALA A 128 19.59 3.42 -0.55
C ALA A 128 18.48 2.91 0.38
N GLY A 129 17.67 1.96 -0.09
CA GLY A 129 16.60 1.32 0.69
C GLY A 129 17.14 0.55 1.90
N VAL A 130 18.21 -0.24 1.73
CA VAL A 130 18.86 -0.96 2.84
C VAL A 130 19.36 0.02 3.91
N ARG A 131 20.02 1.11 3.49
CA ARG A 131 20.48 2.15 4.43
C ARG A 131 19.31 2.85 5.15
N ALA A 132 18.21 3.10 4.44
CA ALA A 132 17.02 3.68 5.05
C ALA A 132 16.38 2.74 6.08
N ALA A 133 16.28 1.45 5.77
CA ALA A 133 15.79 0.43 6.71
C ALA A 133 16.67 0.34 7.96
N GLN A 134 18.00 0.34 7.80
CA GLN A 134 18.94 0.35 8.93
C GLN A 134 18.75 1.58 9.84
N ARG A 135 18.57 2.77 9.26
CA ARG A 135 18.27 3.98 10.05
C ARG A 135 16.95 3.87 10.80
N ALA A 136 15.90 3.41 10.14
CA ALA A 136 14.60 3.24 10.77
C ALA A 136 14.62 2.25 11.95
N VAL A 137 15.39 1.16 11.85
CA VAL A 137 15.61 0.22 12.97
C VAL A 137 16.35 0.89 14.12
N ARG A 138 17.40 1.66 13.84
CA ARG A 138 18.15 2.41 14.87
C ARG A 138 17.24 3.41 15.59
N ASP A 139 16.46 4.20 14.84
CA ASP A 139 15.50 5.15 15.40
C ASP A 139 14.46 4.45 16.30
N ALA A 140 13.94 3.31 15.87
CA ALA A 140 12.98 2.53 16.64
C ALA A 140 13.59 1.98 17.95
N SER A 141 14.84 1.48 17.88
CA SER A 141 15.56 0.97 19.04
C SER A 141 15.86 2.06 20.08
N ALA A 142 16.11 3.30 19.63
CA ALA A 142 16.34 4.44 20.52
C ALA A 142 15.07 4.89 21.27
N LEU A 143 13.88 4.60 20.72
CA LEU A 143 12.60 4.94 21.32
C LEU A 143 12.07 3.87 22.28
N THR A 144 12.68 2.69 22.31
CA THR A 144 12.29 1.61 23.22
C THR A 144 13.25 1.66 24.42
N PRO A 145 12.84 2.20 25.59
CA PRO A 145 13.69 2.13 26.77
C PRO A 145 13.99 0.65 27.06
N PRO A 146 15.20 0.32 27.54
CA PRO A 146 15.50 -1.04 27.95
C PRO A 146 14.44 -1.49 28.96
N PRO A 147 14.03 -2.77 28.95
CA PRO A 147 13.10 -3.27 29.94
C PRO A 147 13.66 -2.91 31.32
N SER A 148 12.89 -2.11 32.07
CA SER A 148 13.23 -1.79 33.45
C SER A 148 13.27 -3.11 34.19
N ASP A 149 14.47 -3.56 34.57
CA ASP A 149 14.63 -4.71 35.44
C ASP A 149 13.75 -4.47 36.67
N TYR A 150 12.67 -5.24 36.78
CA TYR A 150 11.81 -5.27 37.95
C TYR A 150 12.70 -5.72 39.12
N ARG A 151 13.13 -4.77 39.94
CA ARG A 151 13.73 -5.02 41.26
C ARG A 151 12.64 -5.26 42.30
#